data_AF-A0AB35Y3C3-F1
#
_entry.id   AF-A0AB35Y3C3-F1
#
_cell.length_a   1.000
_cell.length_b   1.000
_cell.length_c   1.000
_cell.angle_alpha   90.00
_cell.angle_beta   90.00
_cell.angle_gamma   90.00
#
_symmetry.space_group_name_H-M   'P 1'
#
loop_
_entity.id
_entity.type
_entity.pdbx_description
1 polymer ?
#
loop_
_entity_poly.entity_id
_entity_poly.type
_entity_poly.pdbx_seq_one_letter_code
_entity_poly.pdbx_strand_id
1 'polypeptide(L)'
;MLPFRSPPSNKTIHYVLVRPDYQGKGIAGEMLERIKEKYKNYLYIKGMPEDEKNVPFYEKHGFQRMEHGAAIQICNYSDKR
;
A
#
# COMPACT_ATOMS: atom_id res chain seq x y z
N MET A 1 29.65 -16.26 7.39
CA MET A 1 29.34 -14.81 7.45
C MET A 1 28.08 -14.62 6.63
N LEU A 2 26.92 -14.37 7.26
CA LEU A 2 25.68 -14.09 6.53
C LEU A 2 25.80 -12.70 5.89
N PRO A 3 25.39 -12.49 4.63
CA PRO A 3 25.47 -11.18 4.00
C PRO A 3 24.60 -10.20 4.80
N PHE A 4 25.15 -9.02 5.09
CA PHE A 4 24.43 -7.91 5.70
C PHE A 4 23.34 -7.46 4.72
N ARG A 5 22.14 -8.07 4.81
CA ARG A 5 20.98 -7.63 4.04
C ARG A 5 20.62 -6.23 4.53
N SER A 6 20.58 -5.24 3.63
CA SER A 6 20.10 -3.90 3.94
C SER A 6 18.77 -4.00 4.71
N PRO A 7 18.58 -3.20 5.77
CA PRO A 7 17.36 -3.27 6.56
C PRO A 7 16.13 -3.13 5.64
N PRO A 8 15.06 -3.90 5.91
CA PRO A 8 13.85 -3.88 5.10
C PRO A 8 13.36 -2.44 4.92
N SER A 9 13.24 -2.03 3.66
CA SER A 9 12.77 -0.68 3.32
C SER A 9 11.24 -0.64 3.40
N ASN A 10 10.71 0.47 3.90
CA ASN A 10 9.27 0.74 3.98
C ASN A 10 8.91 1.87 3.01
N LYS A 11 7.69 1.85 2.47
CA LYS A 11 7.17 2.91 1.59
C LYS A 11 5.82 3.42 2.07
N THR A 12 5.63 4.73 2.02
CA THR A 12 4.33 5.37 2.29
C THR A 12 3.75 5.97 1.02
N ILE A 13 2.47 5.73 0.79
CA ILE A 13 1.64 6.39 -0.22
C ILE A 13 0.94 7.55 0.49
N HIS A 14 1.32 8.78 0.14
CA HIS A 14 0.73 9.98 0.74
C HIS A 14 -0.62 10.32 0.10
N TYR A 15 -0.71 10.23 -1.23
CA TYR A 15 -1.92 10.58 -1.96
C TYR A 15 -2.17 9.64 -3.13
N VAL A 16 -3.44 9.29 -3.32
CA VAL A 16 -3.96 8.67 -4.55
C VAL A 16 -5.11 9.55 -5.02
N LEU A 17 -4.85 10.40 -6.01
CA LEU A 17 -5.81 11.37 -6.51
C LEU A 17 -6.25 10.97 -7.92
N VAL A 18 -7.56 10.93 -8.12
CA VAL A 18 -8.17 10.76 -9.43
C VAL A 18 -9.13 11.92 -9.66
N ARG A 19 -9.00 12.58 -10.82
CA ARG A 19 -9.90 13.64 -11.23
C ARG A 19 -11.37 13.17 -11.12
N PRO A 20 -12.31 13.99 -10.61
CA PRO A 20 -13.71 13.61 -10.44
C PRO A 20 -14.34 12.95 -11.68
N ASP A 21 -14.16 13.53 -12.87
CA ASP A 21 -14.70 13.04 -14.15
C ASP A 21 -14.17 11.65 -14.60
N TYR A 22 -13.18 11.13 -13.88
CA TYR A 22 -12.50 9.88 -14.15
C TYR A 22 -12.63 8.87 -13.01
N GLN A 23 -13.37 9.20 -11.95
CA GLN A 23 -13.69 8.26 -10.88
C GLN A 23 -14.62 7.16 -11.40
N GLY A 24 -14.62 6.00 -10.73
CA GLY A 24 -15.39 4.82 -11.15
C GLY A 24 -14.79 4.04 -12.34
N LYS A 25 -13.72 4.55 -12.98
CA LYS A 25 -13.06 3.89 -14.13
C LYS A 25 -11.91 2.96 -13.77
N GLY A 26 -11.73 2.64 -12.48
CA GLY A 26 -10.67 1.73 -12.01
C GLY A 26 -9.24 2.30 -11.97
N ILE A 27 -9.03 3.57 -12.30
CA ILE A 27 -7.71 4.20 -12.40
C ILE A 27 -6.91 4.11 -11.08
N ALA A 28 -7.55 4.46 -9.95
CA ALA A 28 -6.88 4.39 -8.65
C ALA A 28 -6.45 2.95 -8.30
N GLY A 29 -7.25 1.96 -8.68
CA GLY A 29 -6.92 0.55 -8.46
C GLY A 29 -5.71 0.13 -9.28
N GLU A 30 -5.66 0.49 -10.56
CA GLU A 30 -4.50 0.25 -11.43
C GLU A 30 -3.24 0.94 -10.91
N MET A 31 -3.35 2.17 -10.40
CA MET A 31 -2.23 2.86 -9.76
C MET A 31 -1.69 2.08 -8.55
N LEU A 32 -2.58 1.55 -7.69
CA LEU A 32 -2.17 0.75 -6.54
C LEU A 32 -1.49 -0.55 -6.93
N GLU A 33 -1.99 -1.28 -7.93
CA GLU A 33 -1.34 -2.51 -8.39
C GLU A 33 0.07 -2.25 -8.93
N ARG A 34 0.27 -1.15 -9.69
CA ARG A 34 1.60 -0.74 -10.14
C ARG A 34 2.54 -0.38 -8.99
N ILE A 35 2.03 0.29 -7.96
CA ILE A 35 2.82 0.63 -6.77
C ILE A 35 3.21 -0.65 -6.02
N LYS A 36 2.28 -1.58 -5.83
CA LYS A 36 2.53 -2.88 -5.20
C LYS A 36 3.61 -3.66 -5.94
N GLU A 37 3.52 -3.75 -7.27
CA GLU A 37 4.52 -4.45 -8.08
C GLU A 37 5.90 -3.77 -7.97
N LYS A 38 5.96 -2.43 -8.05
CA LYS A 38 7.21 -1.67 -7.94
C LYS A 38 7.90 -1.87 -6.58
N TYR A 39 7.13 -2.00 -5.51
CA TYR A 39 7.62 -2.11 -4.14
C TYR A 39 7.39 -3.49 -3.52
N LYS A 40 7.24 -4.54 -4.34
CA LYS A 40 6.94 -5.91 -3.83
C LYS A 40 8.01 -6.48 -2.89
N ASN A 41 9.25 -6.02 -3.04
CA ASN A 41 10.39 -6.42 -2.19
C ASN A 41 10.54 -5.55 -0.93
N TYR A 42 9.66 -4.56 -0.73
CA TYR A 42 9.62 -3.75 0.47
C TYR A 42 8.79 -4.47 1.52
N LEU A 43 9.17 -4.30 2.80
CA LEU A 43 8.52 -5.02 3.89
C LEU A 43 7.09 -4.52 4.12
N TYR A 44 6.91 -3.19 4.05
CA TYR A 44 5.61 -2.55 4.20
C TYR A 44 5.37 -1.48 3.14
N ILE A 45 4.16 -1.51 2.57
CA ILE A 45 3.57 -0.38 1.85
C ILE A 45 2.44 0.17 2.72
N LYS A 46 2.56 1.41 3.16
CA LYS A 46 1.60 2.10 4.02
C LYS A 46 0.78 3.11 3.23
N GLY A 47 -0.50 3.23 3.53
CA GLY A 47 -1.36 4.30 3.04
C GLY A 47 -1.98 5.06 4.22
N MET A 48 -2.29 6.34 3.99
CA MET A 48 -2.98 7.20 4.97
C MET A 48 -4.23 7.78 4.30
N PRO A 49 -5.36 7.05 4.33
CA PRO A 49 -6.61 7.61 3.80
C PRO A 49 -7.04 8.79 4.68
N GLU A 50 -7.23 9.96 4.06
CA GLU A 50 -7.74 11.14 4.77
C GLU A 50 -9.18 10.97 5.26
N ASP A 51 -9.96 10.13 4.57
CA ASP A 51 -11.36 9.86 4.87
C ASP A 51 -11.57 8.35 5.03
N GLU A 52 -12.23 7.96 6.12
CA GLU A 52 -12.51 6.55 6.44
C GLU A 52 -13.34 5.86 5.36
N LYS A 53 -14.16 6.60 4.60
CA LYS A 53 -14.93 6.04 3.47
C LYS A 53 -14.06 5.44 2.37
N ASN A 54 -12.78 5.83 2.30
CA ASN A 54 -11.84 5.31 1.31
C ASN A 54 -11.18 4.01 1.79
N VAL A 55 -11.29 3.64 3.06
CA VAL A 55 -10.66 2.43 3.60
C VAL A 55 -11.13 1.14 2.90
N PRO A 56 -12.43 0.92 2.62
CA PRO A 56 -12.89 -0.25 1.87
C PRO A 56 -12.25 -0.39 0.48
N PHE A 57 -11.92 0.73 -0.18
CA PHE A 57 -11.20 0.71 -1.46
C PHE A 57 -9.81 0.11 -1.29
N TYR A 58 -9.06 0.53 -0.26
CA TYR A 58 -7.73 -0.02 -0.01
C TYR A 58 -7.77 -1.46 0.49
N GLU A 59 -8.74 -1.83 1.32
CA GLU A 59 -8.95 -3.21 1.78
C GLU A 59 -9.17 -4.17 0.60
N LYS A 60 -9.98 -3.75 -0.39
CA LYS A 60 -10.17 -4.50 -1.64
C LYS A 60 -8.87 -4.76 -2.41
N HIS A 61 -7.87 -3.89 -2.26
CA HIS A 61 -6.55 -4.01 -2.89
C HIS A 61 -5.49 -4.69 -2.01
N GLY A 62 -5.90 -5.29 -0.89
CA GLY A 62 -5.06 -6.12 -0.02
C GLY A 62 -4.40 -5.37 1.14
N PHE A 63 -4.77 -4.11 1.37
CA PHE A 63 -4.33 -3.39 2.55
C PHE A 63 -5.13 -3.79 3.79
N GLN A 64 -4.50 -3.71 4.96
CA GLN A 64 -5.13 -4.00 6.26
C GLN A 64 -5.10 -2.76 7.15
N ARG A 65 -6.21 -2.49 7.87
CA ARG A 65 -6.27 -1.41 8.88
C ARG A 65 -5.31 -1.70 10.03
N MET A 66 -4.69 -0.65 10.57
CA MET A 66 -3.97 -0.69 11.84
C MET A 66 -4.90 -0.24 12.97
N GLU A 67 -4.97 -0.99 14.08
CA GLU A 67 -5.94 -0.79 15.17
C GLU A 67 -5.88 0.57 15.90
N HIS A 68 -4.84 1.38 15.72
CA HIS A 68 -4.59 2.56 16.57
C HIS A 68 -4.31 3.88 15.82
N GLY A 69 -4.78 4.03 14.58
CA GLY A 69 -4.87 5.34 13.94
C GLY A 69 -4.70 5.30 12.43
N ALA A 70 -5.79 5.57 11.71
CA ALA A 70 -5.91 5.96 10.29
C ALA A 70 -4.73 5.62 9.35
N ALA A 71 -4.27 4.38 9.40
CA ALA A 71 -3.17 3.90 8.59
C ALA A 71 -3.48 2.47 8.15
N ILE A 72 -3.20 2.21 6.89
CA ILE A 72 -3.38 0.90 6.25
C ILE A 72 -2.02 0.39 5.79
N GLN A 73 -1.81 -0.93 5.82
CA GLN A 73 -0.54 -1.52 5.38
C GLN A 73 -0.70 -2.85 4.62
N ILE A 74 0.26 -3.15 3.75
CA ILE A 74 0.48 -4.49 3.16
C ILE A 74 1.76 -5.09 3.75
N CYS A 75 1.71 -6.36 4.16
CA CYS A 75 2.85 -7.13 4.66
C CYS A 75 3.33 -8.16 3.63
N ASN A 76 4.53 -7.99 3.07
CA ASN A 76 5.11 -8.95 2.13
C ASN A 76 6.01 -9.96 2.87
N TYR A 77 5.48 -11.14 3.24
CA TYR A 77 6.24 -12.18 3.97
C TYR A 77 7.10 -13.10 3.09
N SER A 78 7.14 -12.86 1.78
CA SER A 78 7.76 -13.77 0.82
C SER A 78 9.26 -13.53 0.63
N ASP A 79 10.11 -13.72 1.67
CA ASP A 79 11.53 -14.13 1.50
C ASP A 79 12.30 -14.40 2.82
N LYS A 80 11.72 -15.19 3.72
CA LYS A 80 12.45 -15.72 4.89
C LYS A 80 12.38 -17.25 4.94
N ARG A 81 13.14 -17.89 4.05
CA ARG A 81 13.79 -19.18 4.32
C ARG A 81 15.30 -18.99 4.17
#